data_AF-A0A6J6PNK8-F1
#
_entry.id   AF-A0A6J6PNK8-F1
#
_cell.length_a   1.000
_cell.length_b   1.000
_cell.length_c   1.000
_cell.angle_alpha   90.00
_cell.angle_beta   90.00
_cell.angle_gamma   90.00
#
_symmetry.space_group_name_H-M   'P 1'
#
loop_
_entity.id
_entity.type
_entity.pdbx_description
1 polymer ?
#
loop_
_entity_poly.entity_id
_entity_poly.type
_entity_poly.pdbx_seq_one_letter_code
_entity_poly.pdbx_strand_id
1 'polypeptide(L)'
;MTAWSLAGASLLTHGVHYALVVGGLIGVGTLLAPRLAGRPAPGAPRDEHEVRVDLLRTALATGTLVTPSPSSRLFALAAPQPSRALDATLLLPLAVVASAAAAGVHAAMGPAHFAEQTSFGLFFALSALAQLAWTAAVLQRLTTPLLLAGIVLNAGCVGLWVLTRGWGLPFGLMPRPEAIGAWDLAAVTWEVVVVVACAQLLHLRPRGAVLAPVARWRPAARVHLVASALVLLALSIGGFSG
;
A
#
# COMPACT_ATOMS: atom_id res chain seq x y z
N MET A 1 19.51 -30.65 -23.83
CA MET A 1 18.67 -29.45 -23.64
C MET A 1 19.27 -28.35 -24.50
N THR A 2 18.58 -27.92 -25.55
CA THR A 2 19.14 -27.08 -26.62
C THR A 2 19.13 -25.61 -26.22
N ALA A 3 20.13 -24.82 -26.66
CA ALA A 3 20.26 -23.39 -26.37
C ALA A 3 19.00 -22.54 -26.68
N TRP A 4 18.12 -23.06 -27.55
CA TRP A 4 16.81 -22.48 -27.89
C TRP A 4 15.80 -22.49 -26.73
N SER A 5 15.81 -23.51 -25.86
CA SER A 5 14.88 -23.55 -24.71
C SER A 5 15.25 -22.55 -23.61
N LEU A 6 16.55 -22.25 -23.46
CA LEU A 6 17.05 -21.25 -22.51
C LEU A 6 16.76 -19.82 -22.98
N ALA A 7 16.92 -19.54 -24.28
CA ALA A 7 16.58 -18.24 -24.85
C ALA A 7 15.07 -17.95 -24.75
N GLY A 8 14.22 -18.93 -25.07
CA GLY A 8 12.76 -18.83 -24.94
C GLY A 8 12.29 -18.65 -23.50
N ALA A 9 12.90 -19.38 -22.56
CA ALA A 9 12.64 -19.19 -21.13
C ALA A 9 13.00 -17.77 -20.69
N SER A 10 14.19 -17.26 -21.07
CA SER A 10 14.62 -15.90 -20.71
C SER A 10 13.69 -14.82 -21.28
N LEU A 11 13.24 -14.96 -22.53
CA LEU A 11 12.31 -14.04 -23.18
C LEU A 11 10.93 -14.05 -22.50
N LEU A 12 10.47 -15.22 -22.05
CA LEU A 12 9.24 -15.34 -21.25
C LEU A 12 9.39 -14.69 -19.88
N THR A 13 10.52 -14.86 -19.19
CA THR A 13 10.76 -14.23 -17.88
C THR A 13 10.79 -12.70 -18.00
N HIS A 14 11.47 -12.18 -19.02
CA HIS A 14 11.50 -10.74 -19.31
C HIS A 14 10.11 -10.25 -19.74
N GLY A 15 9.40 -10.98 -20.59
CA GLY A 15 8.04 -10.65 -21.02
C GLY A 15 7.05 -10.58 -19.85
N VAL A 16 7.13 -11.51 -18.90
CA VAL A 16 6.31 -11.50 -17.68
C VAL A 16 6.70 -10.35 -16.76
N HIS A 17 8.00 -10.09 -16.57
CA HIS A 17 8.49 -8.94 -15.79
C HIS A 17 7.99 -7.62 -16.38
N TYR A 18 8.14 -7.40 -17.69
CA TYR A 18 7.64 -6.19 -18.35
C TYR A 18 6.12 -6.12 -18.34
N ALA A 19 5.40 -7.23 -18.50
CA ALA A 19 3.94 -7.25 -18.42
C ALA A 19 3.43 -6.90 -17.01
N LEU A 20 4.11 -7.34 -15.95
CA LEU A 20 3.79 -6.99 -14.56
C LEU A 20 4.11 -5.53 -14.25
N VAL A 21 5.26 -5.03 -14.70
CA VAL A 21 5.66 -3.63 -14.50
C VAL A 21 4.76 -2.69 -15.30
N VAL A 22 4.56 -2.95 -16.59
CA VAL A 22 3.70 -2.13 -17.47
C VAL A 22 2.24 -2.26 -17.06
N GLY A 23 1.76 -3.46 -16.75
CA GLY A 23 0.41 -3.68 -16.22
C GLY A 23 0.19 -2.98 -14.88
N GLY A 24 1.18 -3.00 -13.99
CA GLY A 24 1.17 -2.28 -12.72
C GLY A 24 1.15 -0.76 -12.91
N LEU A 25 1.98 -0.22 -13.81
CA LEU A 25 2.02 1.20 -14.13
C LEU A 25 0.73 1.69 -14.82
N ILE A 26 0.15 0.88 -15.72
CA ILE A 26 -1.15 1.16 -16.35
C ILE A 26 -2.28 1.08 -15.32
N GLY A 27 -2.26 0.09 -14.42
CA GLY A 27 -3.23 -0.03 -13.33
C GLY A 27 -3.18 1.17 -12.39
N VAL A 28 -1.99 1.55 -11.94
CA VAL A 28 -1.78 2.75 -11.11
C VAL A 28 -2.18 4.01 -11.88
N GLY A 29 -1.79 4.13 -13.15
CA GLY A 29 -2.13 5.27 -14.01
C GLY A 29 -3.64 5.42 -14.23
N THR A 30 -4.36 4.35 -14.50
CA THR A 30 -5.83 4.36 -14.68
C THR A 30 -6.58 4.64 -13.38
N LEU A 31 -6.06 4.19 -12.23
CA LEU A 31 -6.60 4.47 -10.91
C LEU A 31 -6.32 5.90 -10.43
N LEU A 32 -5.22 6.51 -10.88
CA LEU A 32 -4.82 7.87 -10.55
C LEU A 32 -5.33 8.92 -11.54
N ALA A 33 -5.54 8.58 -12.81
CA ALA A 33 -5.94 9.52 -13.86
C ALA A 33 -7.22 10.32 -13.53
N PRO A 34 -8.32 9.71 -13.05
CA PRO A 34 -9.52 10.46 -12.66
C PRO A 34 -9.27 11.36 -11.43
N ARG A 35 -8.34 10.97 -10.55
CA ARG A 35 -8.03 11.67 -9.29
C ARG A 35 -7.03 12.81 -9.47
N LEU A 36 -6.21 12.77 -10.52
CA LEU A 36 -5.29 13.85 -10.92
C LEU A 36 -5.98 14.88 -11.82
N ALA A 37 -6.95 14.45 -12.63
CA ALA A 37 -7.73 15.34 -13.51
C ALA A 37 -8.72 16.24 -12.76
N GLY A 38 -9.12 15.87 -11.53
CA GLY A 38 -9.94 16.71 -10.66
C GLY A 38 -9.17 17.90 -10.12
N ARG A 39 -9.08 19.00 -10.87
CA ARG A 39 -8.60 20.29 -10.33
C ARG A 39 -9.56 20.72 -9.20
N PRO A 40 -9.07 20.98 -7.98
CA PRO A 40 -9.90 21.57 -6.94
C PRO A 40 -10.45 22.91 -7.44
N ALA A 41 -11.75 23.15 -7.26
CA ALA A 41 -12.32 24.47 -7.52
C ALA A 41 -11.55 25.53 -6.70
N PRO A 42 -11.22 26.71 -7.26
CA PRO A 42 -10.60 27.78 -6.50
C PRO A 42 -11.44 28.10 -5.26
N GLY A 43 -10.85 27.99 -4.06
CA GLY A 43 -11.54 28.23 -2.79
C GLY A 43 -12.22 27.01 -2.15
N ALA A 44 -12.13 25.81 -2.75
CA ALA A 44 -12.61 24.60 -2.10
C ALA A 44 -11.78 24.28 -0.83
N PRO A 45 -12.42 23.98 0.31
CA PRO A 45 -11.73 23.62 1.54
C PRO A 45 -10.70 22.50 1.32
N ARG A 46 -9.48 22.73 1.77
CA ARG A 46 -8.32 21.83 1.59
C ARG A 46 -8.36 20.65 2.55
N ASP A 47 -8.93 20.86 3.73
CA ASP A 47 -9.10 19.86 4.76
C ASP A 47 -10.44 20.01 5.51
N GLU A 48 -10.75 19.01 6.33
CA GLU A 48 -11.96 18.99 7.15
C GLU A 48 -11.96 20.06 8.26
N HIS A 49 -10.80 20.65 8.57
CA HIS A 49 -10.72 21.77 9.49
C HIS A 49 -11.26 23.05 8.83
N GLU A 50 -10.84 23.36 7.61
CA GLU A 50 -11.36 24.48 6.82
C GLU A 50 -12.87 24.35 6.60
N VAL A 51 -13.38 23.14 6.31
CA VAL A 51 -14.83 22.89 6.20
C VAL A 51 -15.55 23.27 7.50
N ARG A 52 -15.01 22.87 8.66
CA ARG A 52 -15.63 23.18 9.96
C ARG A 52 -15.56 24.66 10.28
N VAL A 53 -14.45 25.31 9.98
CA VAL A 53 -14.29 26.76 10.19
C VAL A 53 -15.29 27.53 9.33
N ASP A 54 -15.50 27.13 8.07
CA ASP A 54 -16.48 27.79 7.19
C ASP A 54 -17.93 27.52 7.60
N LEU A 55 -18.25 26.28 8.00
CA LEU A 55 -19.56 25.97 8.57
C LEU A 55 -19.81 26.76 9.85
N LEU A 56 -18.81 26.90 10.73
CA LEU A 56 -18.91 27.69 11.95
C LEU A 56 -19.09 29.18 11.65
N ARG A 57 -18.34 29.73 10.69
CA ARG A 57 -18.49 31.12 10.23
C ARG A 57 -19.88 31.36 9.65
N THR A 58 -20.42 30.41 8.90
CA THR A 58 -21.75 30.51 8.31
C THR A 58 -22.83 30.41 9.38
N ALA A 59 -22.68 29.52 10.36
CA ALA A 59 -23.61 29.40 11.49
C ALA A 59 -23.59 30.67 12.38
N LEU A 60 -22.41 31.25 12.59
CA LEU A 60 -22.24 32.56 13.24
C LEU A 60 -22.95 33.68 12.46
N ALA A 61 -22.70 33.77 11.15
CA ALA A 61 -23.27 34.80 10.29
C ALA A 61 -24.80 34.70 10.16
N THR A 62 -25.35 33.49 10.25
CA THR A 62 -26.80 33.23 10.20
C THR A 62 -27.47 33.22 11.57
N GLY A 63 -26.71 33.42 12.65
CA GLY A 63 -27.25 33.44 14.03
C GLY A 63 -27.79 32.08 14.50
N THR A 64 -27.37 30.97 13.89
CA THR A 64 -27.89 29.62 14.14
C THR A 64 -27.08 28.82 15.16
N LEU A 65 -26.21 29.47 15.95
CA LEU A 65 -25.48 28.83 17.03
C LEU A 65 -26.44 28.39 18.15
N VAL A 66 -26.80 27.11 18.15
CA VAL A 66 -27.60 26.49 19.21
C VAL A 66 -26.68 25.89 20.28
N THR A 67 -26.98 26.13 21.55
CA THR A 67 -26.33 25.43 22.66
C THR A 67 -26.63 23.93 22.58
N PRO A 68 -25.63 23.03 22.64
CA PRO A 68 -25.85 21.61 22.47
C PRO A 68 -26.78 21.05 23.56
N SER A 69 -27.99 20.64 23.14
CA SER A 69 -28.93 19.91 23.98
C SER A 69 -28.34 18.57 24.45
N PRO A 70 -28.78 17.99 25.58
CA PRO A 70 -28.29 16.69 26.05
C PRO A 70 -28.42 15.57 25.00
N SER A 71 -29.49 15.59 24.21
CA SER A 71 -29.72 14.67 23.10
C SER A 71 -28.73 14.86 21.95
N SER A 72 -28.36 16.11 21.62
CA SER A 72 -27.29 16.37 20.64
C SER A 72 -25.91 15.91 21.12
N ARG A 73 -25.64 15.93 22.43
CA ARG A 73 -24.40 15.39 23.01
C ARG A 73 -24.32 13.87 22.91
N LEU A 74 -25.43 13.17 23.17
CA LEU A 74 -25.50 11.71 22.97
C LEU A 74 -25.34 11.34 21.50
N PHE A 75 -25.95 12.10 20.58
CA PHE A 75 -25.74 11.91 19.14
C PHE A 75 -24.29 12.21 18.72
N ALA A 76 -23.67 13.26 19.26
CA ALA A 76 -22.26 13.58 19.01
C ALA A 76 -21.29 12.50 19.54
N LEU A 77 -21.63 11.84 20.65
CA LEU A 77 -20.86 10.70 21.17
C LEU A 77 -21.04 9.44 20.32
N ALA A 78 -22.22 9.24 19.72
CA ALA A 78 -22.50 8.15 18.79
C ALA A 78 -21.94 8.40 17.38
N ALA A 79 -21.77 9.66 16.99
CA ALA A 79 -21.18 10.06 15.72
C ALA A 79 -19.72 9.56 15.62
N PRO A 80 -19.25 9.20 14.41
CA PRO A 80 -17.84 8.84 14.20
C PRO A 80 -16.94 9.94 14.76
N GLN A 81 -16.10 9.57 15.74
CA GLN A 81 -15.14 10.49 16.35
C GLN A 81 -14.23 11.06 15.24
N PRO A 82 -14.10 12.39 15.10
CA PRO A 82 -13.37 13.03 14.01
C PRO A 82 -11.90 12.59 13.97
N SER A 83 -11.28 12.30 15.10
CA SER A 83 -9.94 11.70 15.17
C SER A 83 -9.81 10.38 14.39
N ARG A 84 -10.82 9.50 14.46
CA ARG A 84 -10.80 8.21 13.76
C ARG A 84 -10.89 8.36 12.24
N ALA A 85 -11.67 9.33 11.76
CA ALA A 85 -11.75 9.65 10.34
C ALA A 85 -10.43 10.23 9.84
N LEU A 86 -9.85 11.15 10.62
CA LEU A 86 -8.54 11.75 10.38
C LEU A 86 -7.43 10.69 10.31
N ASP A 87 -7.44 9.68 11.17
CA ASP A 87 -6.47 8.58 11.13
C ASP A 87 -6.66 7.73 9.88
N ALA A 88 -7.91 7.43 9.48
CA ALA A 88 -8.17 6.67 8.25
C ALA A 88 -7.68 7.40 6.98
N THR A 89 -7.76 8.74 6.93
CA THR A 89 -7.22 9.54 5.82
C THR A 89 -5.68 9.51 5.71
N LEU A 90 -4.98 9.06 6.75
CA LEU A 90 -3.54 8.82 6.73
C LEU A 90 -3.21 7.35 6.43
N LEU A 91 -3.82 6.44 7.20
CA LEU A 91 -3.47 5.02 7.23
C LEU A 91 -3.78 4.32 5.90
N LEU A 92 -4.90 4.66 5.26
CA LEU A 92 -5.28 4.02 3.99
C LEU A 92 -4.29 4.37 2.85
N PRO A 93 -3.92 5.64 2.61
CA PRO A 93 -2.83 5.97 1.69
C PRO A 93 -1.51 5.27 2.03
N LEU A 94 -1.11 5.22 3.31
CA LEU A 94 0.13 4.55 3.71
C LEU A 94 0.11 3.06 3.33
N ALA A 95 -0.97 2.35 3.63
CA ALA A 95 -1.10 0.94 3.31
C ALA A 95 -1.09 0.68 1.79
N VAL A 96 -1.78 1.52 1.01
CA VAL A 96 -1.82 1.42 -0.46
C VAL A 96 -0.44 1.63 -1.07
N VAL A 97 0.27 2.68 -0.65
CA VAL A 97 1.61 2.99 -1.15
C VAL A 97 2.59 1.89 -0.76
N ALA A 98 2.57 1.46 0.50
CA ALA A 98 3.46 0.44 0.99
C ALA A 98 3.23 -0.91 0.29
N SER A 99 1.97 -1.33 0.13
CA SER A 99 1.66 -2.58 -0.58
C SER A 99 2.10 -2.54 -2.04
N ALA A 100 1.92 -1.40 -2.74
CA ALA A 100 2.38 -1.25 -4.10
C ALA A 100 3.92 -1.24 -4.21
N ALA A 101 4.60 -0.61 -3.25
CA ALA A 101 6.06 -0.57 -3.22
C ALA A 101 6.68 -1.95 -2.93
N ALA A 102 6.14 -2.69 -1.96
CA ALA A 102 6.53 -4.07 -1.69
C ALA A 102 6.31 -4.96 -2.92
N ALA A 103 5.18 -4.80 -3.62
CA ALA A 103 4.94 -5.53 -4.87
C ALA A 103 6.00 -5.23 -5.95
N GLY A 104 6.46 -3.97 -6.01
CA GLY A 104 7.56 -3.56 -6.87
C GLY A 104 8.87 -4.29 -6.56
N VAL A 105 9.22 -4.43 -5.27
CA VAL A 105 10.38 -5.23 -4.85
C VAL A 105 10.22 -6.69 -5.27
N HIS A 106 9.06 -7.29 -4.99
CA HIS A 106 8.83 -8.70 -5.33
C HIS A 106 8.91 -8.96 -6.83
N ALA A 107 8.37 -8.04 -7.65
CA ALA A 107 8.45 -8.12 -9.10
C ALA A 107 9.88 -7.91 -9.64
N ALA A 108 10.67 -7.06 -8.98
CA ALA A 108 12.06 -6.80 -9.35
C ALA A 108 12.98 -7.98 -9.02
N MET A 109 12.78 -8.64 -7.88
CA MET A 109 13.59 -9.77 -7.42
C MET A 109 13.18 -11.11 -8.04
N GLY A 110 11.93 -11.24 -8.51
CA GLY A 110 11.39 -12.47 -9.10
C GLY A 110 12.28 -13.14 -10.16
N PRO A 111 12.81 -12.42 -11.18
CA PRO A 111 13.67 -13.01 -12.20
C PRO A 111 14.94 -13.69 -11.66
N ALA A 112 15.61 -13.08 -10.68
CA ALA A 112 16.79 -13.67 -10.05
C ALA A 112 16.43 -14.99 -9.35
N HIS A 113 15.32 -15.00 -8.61
CA HIS A 113 14.86 -16.19 -7.92
C HIS A 113 14.31 -17.28 -8.85
N PHE A 114 13.78 -16.94 -10.04
CA PHE A 114 13.48 -17.94 -11.06
C PHE A 114 14.74 -18.64 -11.59
N ALA A 115 15.87 -17.94 -11.65
CA ALA A 115 17.14 -18.53 -12.06
C ALA A 115 17.72 -19.47 -10.99
N GLU A 116 17.43 -19.22 -9.71
CA GLU A 116 17.80 -20.09 -8.59
C GLU A 116 16.90 -21.32 -8.48
N GLN A 117 15.59 -21.10 -8.37
CA GLN A 117 14.61 -22.17 -8.23
C GLN A 117 13.21 -21.68 -8.60
N THR A 118 12.50 -22.43 -9.45
CA THR A 118 11.16 -22.04 -9.94
C THR A 118 10.16 -21.73 -8.81
N SER A 119 10.19 -22.48 -7.71
CA SER A 119 9.33 -22.24 -6.53
C SER A 119 9.58 -20.87 -5.90
N PHE A 120 10.83 -20.41 -5.84
CA PHE A 120 11.16 -19.09 -5.31
C PHE A 120 10.64 -18.01 -6.26
N GLY A 121 10.95 -18.10 -7.54
CA GLY A 121 10.42 -17.16 -8.54
C GLY A 121 8.88 -17.07 -8.54
N LEU A 122 8.18 -18.22 -8.41
CA LEU A 122 6.72 -18.25 -8.29
C LEU A 122 6.22 -17.55 -7.03
N PHE A 123 6.88 -17.73 -5.89
CA PHE A 123 6.53 -17.02 -4.65
C PHE A 123 6.60 -15.51 -4.84
N PHE A 124 7.68 -15.00 -5.42
CA PHE A 124 7.86 -13.58 -5.70
C PHE A 124 6.79 -13.04 -6.67
N ALA A 125 6.55 -13.75 -7.77
CA ALA A 125 5.53 -13.36 -8.75
C ALA A 125 4.11 -13.34 -8.15
N LEU A 126 3.75 -14.37 -7.38
CA LEU A 126 2.44 -14.46 -6.73
C LEU A 126 2.27 -13.40 -5.63
N SER A 127 3.33 -13.12 -4.87
CA SER A 127 3.31 -12.07 -3.84
C SER A 127 3.09 -10.69 -4.46
N ALA A 128 3.81 -10.36 -5.53
CA ALA A 128 3.63 -9.11 -6.27
C ALA A 128 2.20 -8.98 -6.81
N LEU A 129 1.67 -10.03 -7.45
CA LEU A 129 0.30 -10.05 -7.96
C LEU A 129 -0.74 -9.91 -6.85
N ALA A 130 -0.57 -10.62 -5.74
CA ALA A 130 -1.48 -10.57 -4.61
C ALA A 130 -1.51 -9.16 -3.97
N GLN A 131 -0.35 -8.53 -3.79
CA GLN A 131 -0.25 -7.17 -3.24
C GLN A 131 -0.84 -6.12 -4.18
N LEU A 132 -0.64 -6.24 -5.50
CA LEU A 132 -1.29 -5.36 -6.48
C LEU A 132 -2.80 -5.57 -6.54
N ALA A 133 -3.27 -6.82 -6.53
CA ALA A 133 -4.70 -7.15 -6.51
C ALA A 133 -5.37 -6.63 -5.24
N TRP A 134 -4.72 -6.80 -4.09
CA TRP A 134 -5.17 -6.25 -2.83
C TRP A 134 -5.28 -4.72 -2.89
N THR A 135 -4.23 -4.06 -3.41
CA THR A 135 -4.20 -2.61 -3.60
C THR A 135 -5.38 -2.16 -4.46
N ALA A 136 -5.60 -2.79 -5.62
CA ALA A 136 -6.70 -2.47 -6.52
C ALA A 136 -8.08 -2.67 -5.86
N ALA A 137 -8.26 -3.75 -5.08
CA ALA A 137 -9.52 -4.01 -4.39
C ALA A 137 -9.82 -2.96 -3.31
N VAL A 138 -8.82 -2.59 -2.52
CA VAL A 138 -8.94 -1.57 -1.47
C VAL A 138 -9.21 -0.18 -2.03
N LEU A 139 -8.70 0.12 -3.23
CA LEU A 139 -8.97 1.38 -3.92
C LEU A 139 -10.43 1.54 -4.35
N GLN A 140 -11.14 0.44 -4.58
CA GLN A 140 -12.56 0.44 -4.91
C GLN A 140 -13.42 0.58 -3.65
N ARG A 141 -13.10 -0.19 -2.61
CA ARG A 141 -13.85 -0.18 -1.35
C ARG A 141 -13.03 -0.78 -0.23
N LEU A 142 -12.96 -0.10 0.91
CA LEU A 142 -12.40 -0.68 2.12
C LEU A 142 -13.42 -1.60 2.82
N THR A 143 -13.03 -2.84 3.10
CA THR A 143 -13.85 -3.81 3.83
C THR A 143 -13.02 -4.56 4.88
N THR A 144 -13.67 -5.08 5.92
CA THR A 144 -13.00 -5.90 6.95
C THR A 144 -12.27 -7.12 6.36
N PRO A 145 -12.85 -7.90 5.43
CA PRO A 145 -12.12 -8.99 4.80
C PRO A 145 -10.87 -8.54 4.04
N LEU A 146 -10.92 -7.40 3.35
CA LEU A 146 -9.75 -6.85 2.67
C LEU A 146 -8.67 -6.43 3.67
N LEU A 147 -9.02 -5.78 4.78
CA LEU A 147 -8.05 -5.43 5.82
C LEU A 147 -7.37 -6.67 6.41
N LEU A 148 -8.14 -7.72 6.69
CA LEU A 148 -7.59 -9.01 7.17
C LEU A 148 -6.70 -9.67 6.12
N ALA A 149 -7.11 -9.66 4.84
CA ALA A 149 -6.30 -10.19 3.74
C ALA A 149 -4.97 -9.44 3.62
N GLY A 150 -4.99 -8.11 3.79
CA GLY A 150 -3.77 -7.28 3.79
C GLY A 150 -2.83 -7.64 4.93
N ILE A 151 -3.36 -7.89 6.13
CA ILE A 151 -2.57 -8.35 7.27
C ILE A 151 -1.98 -9.73 7.00
N VAL A 152 -2.79 -10.71 6.62
CA VAL A 152 -2.36 -12.11 6.45
C VAL A 152 -1.30 -12.22 5.34
N LEU A 153 -1.53 -11.57 4.20
CA LEU A 153 -0.61 -11.59 3.07
C LEU A 153 0.76 -11.05 3.48
N ASN A 154 0.80 -9.82 4.02
CA ASN A 154 2.07 -9.14 4.32
C ASN A 154 2.74 -9.73 5.56
N ALA A 155 1.99 -10.13 6.60
CA ALA A 155 2.56 -10.83 7.76
C ALA A 155 3.12 -12.21 7.37
N GLY A 156 2.51 -12.88 6.39
CA GLY A 156 3.03 -14.12 5.82
C GLY A 156 4.40 -13.92 5.14
N CYS A 157 4.52 -12.88 4.31
CA CYS A 157 5.80 -12.52 3.67
C CYS A 157 6.87 -12.17 4.72
N VAL A 158 6.55 -11.33 5.71
CA VAL A 158 7.46 -10.98 6.80
C VAL A 158 7.86 -12.23 7.62
N GLY A 159 6.90 -13.10 7.93
CA GLY A 159 7.17 -14.34 8.68
C GLY A 159 8.10 -15.28 7.93
N LEU A 160 7.90 -15.44 6.61
CA LEU A 160 8.81 -16.21 5.76
C LEU A 160 10.20 -15.57 5.68
N TRP A 161 10.28 -14.24 5.57
CA TRP A 161 11.54 -13.51 5.61
C TRP A 161 12.27 -13.73 6.96
N VAL A 162 11.58 -13.62 8.09
CA VAL A 162 12.19 -13.89 9.41
C VAL A 162 12.73 -15.34 9.46
N LEU A 163 11.97 -16.30 8.94
CA LEU A 163 12.37 -17.70 8.93
C LEU A 163 13.65 -17.92 8.11
N THR A 164 13.69 -17.41 6.88
CA THR A 164 14.85 -17.52 5.98
C THR A 164 16.10 -16.83 6.52
N ARG A 165 15.97 -15.72 7.27
CA ARG A 165 17.11 -14.96 7.83
C ARG A 165 17.55 -15.45 9.21
N GLY A 166 16.67 -16.14 9.94
CA GLY A 166 17.00 -16.73 11.24
C GLY A 166 17.49 -18.18 11.16
N TRP A 167 16.85 -18.99 10.34
CA TRP A 167 17.04 -20.46 10.32
C TRP A 167 17.26 -21.04 8.91
N GLY A 168 16.96 -20.28 7.85
CA GLY A 168 16.81 -20.83 6.51
C GLY A 168 15.47 -21.55 6.34
N LEU A 169 15.32 -22.33 5.27
CA LEU A 169 14.12 -23.11 4.96
C LEU A 169 14.36 -24.61 5.14
N PRO A 170 13.37 -25.33 5.70
CA PRO A 170 13.45 -26.78 5.90
C PRO A 170 13.50 -27.55 4.57
N PHE A 171 13.67 -28.87 4.67
CA PHE A 171 13.67 -29.79 3.52
C PHE A 171 14.81 -29.55 2.51
N GLY A 172 15.89 -28.93 2.96
CA GLY A 172 17.04 -28.62 2.10
C GLY A 172 16.79 -27.52 1.08
N LEU A 173 15.66 -26.81 1.16
CA LEU A 173 15.35 -25.68 0.27
C LEU A 173 16.37 -24.54 0.47
N MET A 174 16.72 -24.26 1.73
CA MET A 174 17.68 -23.22 2.07
C MET A 174 18.34 -23.55 3.42
N PRO A 175 19.39 -24.39 3.44
CA PRO A 175 19.89 -25.00 4.67
C PRO A 175 20.66 -24.04 5.59
N ARG A 176 20.95 -22.81 5.15
CA ARG A 176 21.60 -21.79 5.95
C ARG A 176 20.82 -20.48 5.90
N PRO A 177 20.85 -19.69 6.97
CA PRO A 177 20.28 -18.35 6.95
C PRO A 177 20.88 -17.48 5.85
N GLU A 178 20.03 -16.72 5.18
CA GLU A 178 20.45 -15.73 4.19
C GLU A 178 20.92 -14.43 4.85
N ALA A 179 21.83 -13.73 4.17
CA ALA A 179 22.22 -12.39 4.55
C ALA A 179 21.04 -11.41 4.37
N ILE A 180 21.03 -10.34 5.15
CA ILE A 180 20.00 -9.31 5.05
C ILE A 180 20.41 -8.33 3.95
N GLY A 181 19.67 -8.32 2.84
CA GLY A 181 19.86 -7.38 1.74
C GLY A 181 19.09 -6.07 1.92
N ALA A 182 19.48 -5.05 1.13
CA ALA A 182 18.78 -3.77 1.11
C ALA A 182 17.34 -3.89 0.54
N TRP A 183 17.17 -4.71 -0.52
CA TRP A 183 15.86 -5.00 -1.10
C TRP A 183 14.93 -5.68 -0.09
N ASP A 184 15.47 -6.63 0.67
CA ASP A 184 14.72 -7.34 1.71
C ASP A 184 14.19 -6.40 2.79
N LEU A 185 15.07 -5.55 3.33
CA LEU A 185 14.70 -4.59 4.37
C LEU A 185 13.64 -3.62 3.87
N ALA A 186 13.74 -3.18 2.62
CA ALA A 186 12.75 -2.30 2.02
C ALA A 186 11.38 -3.01 1.92
N ALA A 187 11.34 -4.22 1.37
CA ALA A 187 10.11 -5.03 1.29
C ALA A 187 9.47 -5.22 2.67
N VAL A 188 10.23 -5.73 3.65
CA VAL A 188 9.74 -5.99 5.01
C VAL A 188 9.23 -4.71 5.68
N THR A 189 9.93 -3.59 5.48
CA THR A 189 9.49 -2.30 6.04
C THR A 189 8.12 -1.90 5.50
N TRP A 190 7.92 -2.00 4.18
CA TRP A 190 6.62 -1.71 3.59
C TRP A 190 5.54 -2.71 4.01
N GLU A 191 5.86 -4.00 4.05
CA GLU A 191 4.93 -5.04 4.50
C GLU A 191 4.47 -4.81 5.95
N VAL A 192 5.39 -4.43 6.85
CA VAL A 192 5.07 -4.05 8.24
C VAL A 192 4.19 -2.81 8.28
N VAL A 193 4.44 -1.79 7.45
CA VAL A 193 3.56 -0.62 7.33
C VAL A 193 2.15 -1.02 6.92
N VAL A 194 1.99 -1.95 5.96
CA VAL A 194 0.67 -2.47 5.57
C VAL A 194 -0.02 -3.16 6.74
N VAL A 195 0.69 -4.06 7.44
CA VAL A 195 0.15 -4.80 8.59
C VAL A 195 -0.33 -3.85 9.68
N VAL A 196 0.52 -2.90 10.09
CA VAL A 196 0.20 -1.93 11.14
C VAL A 196 -0.97 -1.04 10.71
N ALA A 197 -0.94 -0.50 9.50
CA ALA A 197 -2.01 0.37 9.01
C ALA A 197 -3.34 -0.38 8.92
N CYS A 198 -3.35 -1.62 8.43
CA CYS A 198 -4.55 -2.43 8.35
C CYS A 198 -5.10 -2.80 9.73
N ALA A 199 -4.23 -3.15 10.68
CA ALA A 199 -4.63 -3.45 12.06
C ALA A 199 -5.27 -2.22 12.72
N GLN A 200 -4.65 -1.04 12.59
CA GLN A 200 -5.22 0.21 13.09
C GLN A 200 -6.57 0.54 12.42
N LEU A 201 -6.69 0.37 11.10
CA LEU A 201 -7.97 0.54 10.40
C LEU A 201 -9.06 -0.44 10.90
N LEU A 202 -8.71 -1.68 11.24
CA LEU A 202 -9.64 -2.63 11.85
C LEU A 202 -10.12 -2.18 13.24
N HIS A 203 -9.22 -1.59 14.04
CA HIS A 203 -9.56 -1.03 15.35
C HIS A 203 -10.46 0.21 15.23
N LEU A 204 -10.19 1.08 14.25
CA LEU A 204 -10.93 2.31 14.02
C LEU A 204 -12.32 2.06 13.39
N ARG A 205 -12.48 0.94 12.67
CA ARG A 205 -13.70 0.53 11.94
C ARG A 205 -14.29 1.63 11.04
N PRO A 206 -13.49 2.27 10.16
CA PRO A 206 -14.01 3.28 9.25
C PRO A 206 -14.96 2.59 8.25
N ARG A 207 -16.24 2.99 8.26
CA ARG A 207 -17.24 2.43 7.35
C ARG A 207 -17.17 3.12 6.00
N GLY A 208 -17.03 2.35 4.93
CA GLY A 208 -17.12 2.85 3.56
C GLY A 208 -16.02 3.85 3.17
N ALA A 209 -14.86 3.80 3.83
CA ALA A 209 -13.74 4.66 3.44
C ALA A 209 -13.31 4.35 2.01
N VAL A 210 -13.25 5.41 1.20
CA VAL A 210 -12.71 5.38 -0.16
C VAL A 210 -11.45 6.24 -0.15
N LEU A 211 -10.42 5.80 -0.87
CA LEU A 211 -9.18 6.57 -0.97
C LEU A 211 -9.47 7.92 -1.63
N ALA A 212 -9.19 9.00 -0.89
CA ALA A 212 -9.31 10.36 -1.37
C ALA A 212 -8.33 10.62 -2.53
N PRO A 213 -8.60 11.61 -3.41
CA PRO A 213 -7.63 12.08 -4.39
C PRO A 213 -6.30 12.47 -3.72
N VAL A 214 -5.17 12.24 -4.39
CA VAL A 214 -3.81 12.49 -3.86
C VAL A 214 -3.64 13.94 -3.39
N ALA A 215 -4.31 14.90 -4.03
CA ALA A 215 -4.32 16.31 -3.63
C ALA A 215 -4.83 16.55 -2.20
N ARG A 216 -5.69 15.67 -1.69
CA ARG A 216 -6.27 15.74 -0.33
C ARG A 216 -5.53 14.86 0.68
N TRP A 217 -4.46 14.19 0.27
CA TRP A 217 -3.68 13.38 1.19
C TRP A 217 -2.93 14.26 2.18
N ARG A 218 -2.86 13.77 3.43
CA ARG A 218 -2.03 14.38 4.46
C ARG A 218 -0.57 14.50 3.99
N PRO A 219 0.16 15.54 4.41
CA PRO A 219 1.57 15.71 4.03
C PRO A 219 2.41 14.46 4.29
N ALA A 220 2.22 13.80 5.43
CA ALA A 220 2.93 12.55 5.77
C ALA A 220 2.70 11.42 4.75
N ALA A 221 1.48 11.23 4.25
CA ALA A 221 1.19 10.23 3.22
C ALA A 221 1.85 10.59 1.88
N ARG A 222 1.90 11.88 1.52
CA ARG A 222 2.58 12.35 0.29
C ARG A 222 4.09 12.17 0.41
N VAL A 223 4.68 12.48 1.56
CA VAL A 223 6.09 12.21 1.85
C VAL A 223 6.39 10.72 1.75
N HIS A 224 5.54 9.87 2.32
CA HIS A 224 5.71 8.41 2.23
C HIS A 224 5.64 7.90 0.78
N LEU A 225 4.73 8.43 -0.04
CA LEU A 225 4.68 8.13 -1.48
C LEU A 225 5.98 8.50 -2.19
N VAL A 226 6.45 9.74 -2.02
CA VAL A 226 7.68 10.22 -2.65
C VAL A 226 8.89 9.44 -2.16
N ALA A 227 9.02 9.25 -0.85
CA ALA A 227 10.10 8.47 -0.25
C ALA A 227 10.11 7.03 -0.78
N SER A 228 8.95 6.39 -0.91
CA SER A 228 8.88 5.02 -1.42
C SER A 228 9.33 4.93 -2.87
N ALA A 229 8.92 5.89 -3.72
CA ALA A 229 9.39 5.97 -5.10
C ALA A 229 10.91 6.20 -5.19
N LEU A 230 11.45 7.08 -4.34
CA LEU A 230 12.89 7.35 -4.31
C LEU A 230 13.70 6.15 -3.84
N VAL A 231 13.23 5.41 -2.82
CA VAL A 231 13.89 4.19 -2.35
C VAL A 231 13.87 3.12 -3.45
N LEU A 232 12.74 2.88 -4.11
CA LEU A 232 12.67 1.93 -5.22
C LEU A 232 13.61 2.32 -6.37
N LEU A 233 13.66 3.61 -6.71
CA LEU A 233 14.57 4.11 -7.74
C LEU A 233 16.04 3.91 -7.35
N ALA A 234 16.38 4.24 -6.10
CA ALA A 234 17.75 4.07 -5.59
C ALA A 234 18.18 2.60 -5.57
N LEU A 235 17.30 1.69 -5.15
CA LEU A 235 17.54 0.24 -5.19
C LEU A 235 17.73 -0.25 -6.63
N SER A 236 16.90 0.23 -7.57
CA SER A 236 16.96 -0.17 -8.98
C SER A 236 18.24 0.30 -9.68
N ILE A 237 18.70 1.52 -9.39
CA ILE A 237 19.93 2.08 -9.97
C ILE A 237 21.17 1.54 -9.25
N GLY A 238 21.07 1.28 -7.95
CA GLY A 238 22.18 0.88 -7.09
C GLY A 238 22.78 -0.48 -7.44
N GLY A 239 22.13 -1.29 -8.28
CA GLY A 239 22.65 -2.57 -8.74
C GLY A 239 22.95 -3.55 -7.62
N PHE A 240 22.38 -3.35 -6.43
CA PHE A 240 22.56 -4.23 -5.28
C PHE A 240 21.92 -5.58 -5.63
N SER A 241 22.75 -6.52 -6.07
CA SER A 241 22.44 -7.94 -6.04
C SER A 241 22.10 -8.29 -4.60
N GLY A 242 20.86 -8.73 -4.38
CA GLY A 242 20.48 -9.46 -3.17
C GLY A 242 21.38 -10.67 -2.97
#